data_AF-A0A960GDB9-F1
#
_entry.id   AF-A0A960GDB9-F1
#
_cell.length_a   1.000
_cell.length_b   1.000
_cell.length_c   1.000
_cell.angle_alpha   90.00
_cell.angle_beta   90.00
_cell.angle_gamma   90.00
#
_symmetry.space_group_name_H-M   'P 1'
#
loop_
_entity.id
_entity.type
_entity.pdbx_description
1 polymer ?
#
loop_
_entity_poly.entity_id
_entity_poly.type
_entity_poly.pdbx_seq_one_letter_code
_entity_poly.pdbx_strand_id
1 'polypeptide(L)'
;MTAVAAATATALAGALVITPASAHTSDSTTPTSPGMDGTAAVTAADSGTPGKVRKLTVPSKKITTSTATAKWKAPNDSGDSRIKRYQLRIKKNGSWGSWKSTKPGKLKTGSNGWFAKTWQNLAVDSRHVVKVRAKNAEGTGKATKVSFTTDSSASEPDSGSGDNNPLSPYFITSSLCEGADCEQLPLGDIKLTTTTPAVGKMYACQAGNPSAPGSETSAITWIDFDNNTWDFTNKPWLPAGSAMTGSYGQSVNGGSRTITSTGLPTGGQIGNWPMTQYPLLTAIDANPGVPAAQNHSFTIPASPTPAASPGCLSMGAIAIGTNGVVIYNAVDARGDDAVAHEIVDVYGGHPAQDQYHYHFVSEQLEKDTARLADGHSGIVGYALDGYPLYGYYGSGGVQMTNSDLDVCHGHDHGSLGYHYHATLSYPYTLGCFRGQAIG
;
A
#
# COMPACT_ATOMS: atom_id res chain seq x y z
N MET A 1 -8.46 53.63 43.05
CA MET A 1 -9.72 54.39 43.10
C MET A 1 -10.08 54.77 41.67
N THR A 2 -11.26 54.32 41.20
CA THR A 2 -12.19 54.95 40.22
C THR A 2 -11.61 55.64 38.98
N ALA A 3 -12.14 55.52 37.77
CA ALA A 3 -13.17 54.73 37.10
C ALA A 3 -13.06 55.18 35.63
N VAL A 4 -13.13 54.28 34.65
CA VAL A 4 -13.24 54.68 33.23
C VAL A 4 -14.60 54.23 32.73
N ALA A 5 -15.32 55.21 32.19
CA ALA A 5 -16.74 55.19 31.87
C ALA A 5 -17.09 54.27 30.69
N ALA A 6 -18.25 53.66 30.81
CA ALA A 6 -18.95 52.93 29.77
C ALA A 6 -19.55 53.91 28.73
N ALA A 7 -19.47 53.54 27.46
CA ALA A 7 -20.26 54.13 26.39
C ALA A 7 -21.19 53.06 25.80
N THR A 8 -22.49 53.26 26.04
CA THR A 8 -23.63 52.54 25.47
C THR A 8 -23.87 52.97 24.02
N ALA A 9 -24.09 52.02 23.11
CA ALA A 9 -24.71 52.27 21.82
C ALA A 9 -25.90 51.31 21.63
N THR A 10 -27.07 51.93 21.48
CA THR A 10 -28.41 51.36 21.42
C THR A 10 -28.68 50.70 20.07
N ALA A 11 -29.36 49.55 20.12
CA ALA A 11 -29.91 48.85 18.97
C ALA A 11 -31.09 49.62 18.32
N LEU A 12 -31.20 49.52 17.00
CA LEU A 12 -32.43 49.82 16.26
C LEU A 12 -32.75 48.67 15.32
N ALA A 13 -33.88 48.04 15.59
CA ALA A 13 -34.50 46.98 14.83
C ALA A 13 -35.18 47.53 13.57
N GLY A 14 -35.12 46.77 12.47
CA GLY A 14 -35.91 47.00 11.26
C GLY A 14 -36.23 45.66 10.63
N ALA A 15 -37.42 45.14 10.92
CA ALA A 15 -37.99 43.94 10.32
C ALA A 15 -38.44 44.22 8.89
N LEU A 16 -38.25 43.26 7.98
CA LEU A 16 -38.99 43.20 6.72
C LEU A 16 -39.71 41.85 6.62
N VAL A 17 -41.03 41.96 6.49
CA VAL A 17 -42.02 40.87 6.48
C VAL A 17 -42.17 40.31 5.06
N ILE A 18 -42.37 38.99 5.03
CA ILE A 18 -42.67 38.09 3.92
C ILE A 18 -44.07 38.34 3.36
N THR A 19 -44.27 38.24 2.04
CA THR A 19 -45.50 37.62 1.47
C THR A 19 -45.19 36.80 0.21
N PRO A 20 -45.89 35.66 -0.01
CA PRO A 20 -45.78 34.83 -1.19
C PRO A 20 -46.97 35.00 -2.15
N ALA A 21 -46.76 34.63 -3.42
CA ALA A 21 -47.79 34.37 -4.42
C ALA A 21 -47.20 33.39 -5.45
N SER A 22 -47.91 32.54 -6.19
CA SER A 22 -49.17 31.79 -6.03
C SER A 22 -49.15 30.78 -7.20
N ALA A 23 -49.81 29.63 -7.05
CA ALA A 23 -49.78 28.51 -8.01
C ALA A 23 -50.67 28.71 -9.26
N HIS A 24 -50.34 27.96 -10.32
CA HIS A 24 -51.20 27.38 -11.40
C HIS A 24 -50.27 26.92 -12.54
N THR A 25 -50.40 25.81 -13.28
CA THR A 25 -51.34 24.68 -13.40
C THR A 25 -50.60 23.53 -14.09
N SER A 26 -51.07 22.30 -13.85
CA SER A 26 -50.80 21.10 -14.64
C SER A 26 -51.15 21.25 -16.12
N ASP A 27 -50.34 20.70 -17.02
CA ASP A 27 -50.89 20.04 -18.19
C ASP A 27 -50.04 18.85 -18.65
N SER A 28 -50.73 17.78 -19.01
CA SER A 28 -50.21 16.50 -19.45
C SER A 28 -50.25 16.45 -20.97
N THR A 29 -49.12 16.22 -21.62
CA THR A 29 -49.12 15.67 -22.99
C THR A 29 -47.90 14.78 -23.19
N THR A 30 -48.15 13.49 -23.34
CA THR A 30 -47.26 12.53 -23.98
C THR A 30 -47.00 12.96 -25.42
N PRO A 31 -45.79 12.73 -25.96
CA PRO A 31 -45.75 12.08 -27.27
C PRO A 31 -44.76 10.92 -27.33
N THR A 32 -45.22 9.91 -28.05
CA THR A 32 -44.59 8.68 -28.54
C THR A 32 -43.22 8.88 -29.22
N SER A 33 -42.33 7.89 -29.07
CA SER A 33 -41.07 7.72 -29.83
C SER A 33 -41.24 7.76 -31.35
N PRO A 34 -40.15 8.01 -32.09
CA PRO A 34 -39.41 6.90 -32.69
C PRO A 34 -37.88 7.01 -32.53
N GLY A 35 -37.19 5.88 -32.66
CA GLY A 35 -35.77 5.72 -32.32
C GLY A 35 -34.74 6.03 -33.41
N MET A 36 -33.49 5.66 -33.07
CA MET A 36 -32.24 5.71 -33.86
C MET A 36 -31.76 7.14 -34.20
N ASP A 37 -30.50 7.53 -34.12
CA ASP A 37 -29.22 6.84 -34.11
C ASP A 37 -28.21 7.70 -33.35
N GLY A 38 -27.36 7.05 -32.56
CA GLY A 38 -26.32 7.70 -31.79
C GLY A 38 -25.26 6.69 -31.42
N THR A 39 -24.63 6.10 -32.44
CA THR A 39 -23.46 5.24 -32.32
C THR A 39 -22.36 5.96 -31.54
N ALA A 40 -22.28 5.68 -30.24
CA ALA A 40 -21.04 5.82 -29.50
C ALA A 40 -20.00 4.94 -30.20
N ALA A 41 -18.90 5.56 -30.63
CA ALA A 41 -17.74 4.86 -31.14
C ALA A 41 -17.17 4.00 -30.01
N VAL A 42 -17.69 2.77 -29.91
CA VAL A 42 -17.04 1.66 -29.23
C VAL A 42 -15.77 1.42 -30.02
N THR A 43 -14.65 1.91 -29.48
CA THR A 43 -13.33 1.52 -29.96
C THR A 43 -13.28 0.00 -29.96
N ALA A 44 -13.07 -0.56 -31.15
CA ALA A 44 -13.20 -1.98 -31.45
C ALA A 44 -12.61 -2.86 -30.34
N ALA A 45 -13.50 -3.52 -29.60
CA ALA A 45 -13.13 -4.70 -28.83
C ALA A 45 -12.54 -5.69 -29.83
N ASP A 46 -11.33 -6.14 -29.52
CA ASP A 46 -10.63 -7.18 -30.28
C ASP A 46 -11.40 -8.50 -30.10
N SER A 47 -12.41 -8.65 -30.95
CA SER A 47 -12.93 -9.85 -31.63
C SER A 47 -12.75 -11.18 -30.89
N GLY A 48 -13.87 -11.76 -30.41
CA GLY A 48 -14.18 -13.16 -30.05
C GLY A 48 -13.14 -14.08 -29.38
N THR A 49 -11.90 -13.64 -29.21
CA THR A 49 -10.72 -14.39 -28.84
C THR A 49 -10.37 -14.09 -27.38
N PRO A 50 -9.64 -14.96 -26.69
CA PRO A 50 -9.42 -14.78 -25.26
C PRO A 50 -8.54 -13.57 -24.94
N GLY A 51 -8.76 -12.97 -23.76
CA GLY A 51 -7.86 -11.98 -23.19
C GLY A 51 -6.46 -12.53 -22.85
N LYS A 52 -5.58 -11.66 -22.34
CA LYS A 52 -4.24 -12.07 -21.86
C LYS A 52 -4.36 -13.00 -20.65
N VAL A 53 -3.45 -13.97 -20.56
CA VAL A 53 -3.35 -14.80 -19.34
C VAL A 53 -2.91 -13.94 -18.16
N ARG A 54 -3.42 -14.29 -16.97
CA ARG A 54 -3.20 -13.54 -15.74
C ARG A 54 -2.03 -14.12 -14.93
N LYS A 55 -1.36 -13.27 -14.16
CA LYS A 55 -0.33 -13.65 -13.17
C LYS A 55 0.71 -14.63 -13.73
N LEU A 56 1.20 -14.40 -14.96
CA LEU A 56 2.23 -15.25 -15.56
C LEU A 56 3.56 -14.98 -14.84
N THR A 57 4.06 -15.96 -14.09
CA THR A 57 5.30 -15.88 -13.32
C THR A 57 6.13 -17.16 -13.46
N VAL A 58 7.43 -17.09 -13.18
CA VAL A 58 8.32 -18.23 -12.99
C VAL A 58 8.90 -18.12 -11.59
N PRO A 59 8.30 -18.79 -10.59
CA PRO A 59 8.77 -18.67 -9.21
C PRO A 59 10.22 -19.14 -9.08
N SER A 60 11.05 -18.37 -8.37
CA SER A 60 12.48 -18.67 -8.15
C SER A 60 12.70 -20.10 -7.65
N LYS A 61 11.91 -20.56 -6.66
CA LYS A 61 11.91 -21.94 -6.11
C LYS A 61 11.54 -23.04 -7.12
N LYS A 62 11.23 -22.69 -8.37
CA LYS A 62 10.90 -23.61 -9.47
C LYS A 62 11.79 -23.41 -10.69
N ILE A 63 12.89 -22.68 -10.52
CA ILE A 63 14.02 -22.61 -11.43
C ILE A 63 15.09 -23.57 -10.89
N THR A 64 15.75 -24.26 -11.80
CA THR A 64 16.99 -24.98 -11.54
C THR A 64 18.00 -24.60 -12.62
N THR A 65 19.21 -25.14 -12.57
CA THR A 65 20.21 -24.97 -13.65
C THR A 65 19.75 -25.32 -15.05
N SER A 66 18.83 -26.27 -15.18
CA SER A 66 18.43 -26.84 -16.46
C SER A 66 16.93 -26.91 -16.64
N THR A 67 16.15 -26.48 -15.63
CA THR A 67 14.69 -26.51 -15.68
C THR A 67 14.08 -25.23 -15.14
N ALA A 68 12.86 -24.92 -15.57
CA ALA A 68 12.08 -23.85 -14.98
C ALA A 68 10.59 -24.12 -15.13
N THR A 69 9.77 -23.79 -14.13
CA THR A 69 8.32 -23.93 -14.20
C THR A 69 7.61 -22.59 -14.18
N ALA A 70 6.99 -22.22 -15.30
CA ALA A 70 6.07 -21.08 -15.31
C ALA A 70 4.69 -21.48 -14.80
N LYS A 71 4.04 -20.55 -14.10
CA LYS A 71 2.66 -20.66 -13.63
C LYS A 71 1.84 -19.46 -14.13
N TRP A 72 0.56 -19.67 -14.41
CA TRP A 72 -0.37 -18.60 -14.78
C TRP A 72 -1.82 -18.96 -14.44
N LYS A 73 -2.71 -17.97 -14.42
CA LYS A 73 -4.16 -18.15 -14.35
C LYS A 73 -4.81 -17.86 -15.70
N ALA A 74 -6.01 -18.39 -15.88
CA ALA A 74 -6.83 -18.07 -17.06
C ALA A 74 -7.06 -16.54 -17.18
N PRO A 75 -7.23 -16.02 -18.39
CA PRO A 75 -7.81 -14.69 -18.63
C PRO A 75 -9.13 -14.49 -17.86
N ASN A 76 -9.45 -13.24 -17.49
CA ASN A 76 -10.77 -12.89 -16.95
C ASN A 76 -11.87 -13.06 -18.00
N ASP A 77 -11.52 -12.78 -19.25
CA ASP A 77 -12.40 -12.88 -20.40
C ASP A 77 -11.89 -13.99 -21.35
N SER A 78 -12.72 -15.00 -21.57
CA SER A 78 -12.43 -16.08 -22.51
C SER A 78 -12.73 -15.72 -23.97
N GLY A 79 -13.26 -14.53 -24.24
CA GLY A 79 -13.94 -14.18 -25.47
C GLY A 79 -15.27 -14.94 -25.58
N ASP A 80 -15.78 -15.04 -26.81
CA ASP A 80 -17.12 -15.61 -27.12
C ASP A 80 -17.22 -17.13 -26.91
N SER A 81 -16.11 -17.80 -26.59
CA SER A 81 -16.10 -19.23 -26.30
C SER A 81 -15.03 -19.63 -25.29
N ARG A 82 -15.28 -20.74 -24.58
CA ARG A 82 -14.34 -21.27 -23.57
C ARG A 82 -12.94 -21.54 -24.15
N ILE A 83 -11.92 -21.36 -23.30
CA ILE A 83 -10.54 -21.63 -23.67
C ILE A 83 -10.34 -23.11 -23.97
N LYS A 84 -9.94 -23.42 -25.21
CA LYS A 84 -9.69 -24.78 -25.68
C LYS A 84 -8.23 -25.18 -25.53
N ARG A 85 -7.29 -24.23 -25.62
CA ARG A 85 -5.84 -24.47 -25.59
C ARG A 85 -5.10 -23.30 -24.95
N TYR A 86 -3.95 -23.60 -24.35
CA TYR A 86 -2.88 -22.63 -24.15
C TYR A 86 -1.77 -22.89 -25.16
N GLN A 87 -1.26 -21.82 -25.77
CA GLN A 87 -0.09 -21.85 -26.62
C GLN A 87 1.10 -21.27 -25.85
N LEU A 88 2.20 -22.01 -25.81
CA LEU A 88 3.40 -21.64 -25.07
C LEU A 88 4.63 -21.68 -25.97
N ARG A 89 5.57 -20.77 -25.74
CA ARG A 89 6.92 -20.86 -26.31
C ARG A 89 7.95 -20.27 -25.35
N ILE A 90 9.21 -20.67 -25.51
CA ILE A 90 10.33 -20.18 -24.73
C ILE A 90 11.43 -19.69 -25.67
N LYS A 91 12.13 -18.63 -25.28
CA LYS A 91 13.34 -18.13 -25.91
C LYS A 91 14.54 -18.79 -25.23
N LYS A 92 15.26 -19.64 -25.97
CA LYS A 92 16.51 -20.30 -25.52
C LYS A 92 17.66 -19.70 -26.32
N ASN A 93 18.74 -19.28 -25.65
CA ASN A 93 19.97 -18.79 -26.29
C ASN A 93 19.68 -17.73 -27.38
N GLY A 94 18.88 -16.71 -27.04
CA GLY A 94 18.54 -15.65 -28.00
C GLY A 94 17.50 -16.00 -29.07
N SER A 95 17.08 -17.27 -29.21
CA SER A 95 16.17 -17.72 -30.28
C SER A 95 14.83 -18.24 -29.74
N TRP A 96 13.73 -17.87 -30.39
CA TRP A 96 12.39 -18.34 -30.02
C TRP A 96 12.12 -19.74 -30.54
N GLY A 97 11.72 -20.65 -29.65
CA GLY A 97 11.13 -21.91 -30.07
C GLY A 97 9.75 -21.74 -30.71
N SER A 98 9.31 -22.79 -31.40
CA SER A 98 7.95 -22.87 -31.97
C SER A 98 6.87 -22.86 -30.89
N TRP A 99 5.70 -22.31 -31.22
CA TRP A 99 4.52 -22.40 -30.36
C TRP A 99 4.07 -23.85 -30.18
N LYS A 100 3.91 -24.27 -28.93
CA LYS A 100 3.32 -25.57 -28.57
C LYS A 100 1.93 -25.35 -28.00
N SER A 101 0.94 -26.08 -28.51
CA SER A 101 -0.47 -25.93 -28.12
C SER A 101 -0.94 -27.09 -27.26
N THR A 102 -1.33 -26.80 -26.02
CA THR A 102 -1.68 -27.80 -25.00
C THR A 102 -3.10 -27.58 -24.51
N LYS A 103 -3.87 -28.65 -24.31
CA LYS A 103 -5.20 -28.59 -23.68
C LYS A 103 -5.06 -28.25 -22.18
N PRO A 104 -5.95 -27.44 -21.58
CA PRO A 104 -5.89 -27.10 -20.16
C PRO A 104 -5.72 -28.31 -19.22
N GLY A 105 -6.49 -29.38 -19.41
CA GLY A 105 -6.41 -30.60 -18.58
C GLY A 105 -5.15 -31.46 -18.77
N LYS A 106 -4.23 -31.07 -19.67
CA LYS A 106 -2.91 -31.70 -19.82
C LYS A 106 -1.78 -30.87 -19.20
N LEU A 107 -2.10 -29.72 -18.63
CA LEU A 107 -1.18 -28.91 -17.85
C LEU A 107 -1.27 -29.31 -16.38
N LYS A 108 -0.18 -29.15 -15.63
CA LYS A 108 -0.23 -29.34 -14.17
C LYS A 108 -1.15 -28.24 -13.60
N THR A 109 -2.15 -28.63 -12.82
CA THR A 109 -3.09 -27.70 -12.18
C THR A 109 -2.88 -27.68 -10.67
N GLY A 110 -2.75 -26.48 -10.09
CA GLY A 110 -2.76 -26.31 -8.63
C GLY A 110 -4.19 -26.19 -8.09
N SER A 111 -4.37 -26.33 -6.77
CA SER A 111 -5.67 -26.31 -6.06
C SER A 111 -6.51 -25.04 -6.27
N ASN A 112 -5.93 -23.93 -6.74
CA ASN A 112 -6.59 -22.62 -6.84
C ASN A 112 -6.71 -22.08 -8.29
N GLY A 113 -6.90 -22.96 -9.27
CA GLY A 113 -7.11 -22.58 -10.69
C GLY A 113 -5.85 -22.15 -11.45
N TRP A 114 -4.68 -22.53 -10.94
CA TRP A 114 -3.39 -22.25 -11.59
C TRP A 114 -3.03 -23.32 -12.61
N PHE A 115 -2.51 -22.91 -13.76
CA PHE A 115 -1.85 -23.77 -14.74
C PHE A 115 -0.34 -23.66 -14.60
N ALA A 116 0.38 -24.76 -14.86
CA ALA A 116 1.83 -24.77 -14.82
C ALA A 116 2.45 -25.60 -15.96
N LYS A 117 3.62 -25.15 -16.44
CA LYS A 117 4.45 -25.85 -17.42
C LYS A 117 5.92 -25.76 -17.04
N THR A 118 6.57 -26.92 -16.98
CA THR A 118 8.03 -27.05 -16.81
C THR A 118 8.71 -27.18 -18.17
N TRP A 119 9.78 -26.42 -18.38
CA TRP A 119 10.76 -26.62 -19.45
C TRP A 119 11.98 -27.31 -18.86
N GLN A 120 12.62 -28.16 -19.67
CA GLN A 120 13.86 -28.84 -19.33
C GLN A 120 14.93 -28.54 -20.38
N ASN A 121 16.17 -28.95 -20.09
CA ASN A 121 17.34 -28.74 -20.92
C ASN A 121 17.49 -27.25 -21.27
N LEU A 122 17.43 -26.41 -20.24
CA LEU A 122 17.78 -25.00 -20.32
C LEU A 122 19.30 -24.86 -20.17
N ALA A 123 19.84 -23.80 -20.78
CA ALA A 123 21.26 -23.51 -20.60
C ALA A 123 21.45 -23.04 -19.16
N VAL A 124 22.59 -23.39 -18.54
CA VAL A 124 22.97 -22.97 -17.19
C VAL A 124 23.25 -21.46 -17.18
N ASP A 125 22.95 -20.78 -16.08
CA ASP A 125 23.25 -19.35 -15.89
C ASP A 125 22.81 -18.46 -17.06
N SER A 126 21.62 -18.74 -17.59
CA SER A 126 21.20 -18.18 -18.87
C SER A 126 19.83 -17.54 -18.79
N ARG A 127 19.74 -16.32 -19.30
CA ARG A 127 18.47 -15.60 -19.39
C ARG A 127 17.54 -16.22 -20.43
N HIS A 128 16.34 -16.56 -19.99
CA HIS A 128 15.26 -17.11 -20.79
C HIS A 128 14.01 -16.22 -20.73
N VAL A 129 13.15 -16.34 -21.75
CA VAL A 129 11.86 -15.63 -21.80
C VAL A 129 10.78 -16.59 -22.22
N VAL A 130 9.70 -16.69 -21.46
CA VAL A 130 8.53 -17.49 -21.84
C VAL A 130 7.39 -16.59 -22.30
N LYS A 131 6.59 -17.10 -23.24
CA LYS A 131 5.34 -16.50 -23.67
C LYS A 131 4.21 -17.49 -23.56
N VAL A 132 3.06 -17.01 -23.08
CA VAL A 132 1.82 -17.80 -22.96
C VAL A 132 0.66 -16.99 -23.54
N ARG A 133 -0.21 -17.64 -24.31
CA ARG A 133 -1.47 -17.08 -24.80
C ARG A 133 -2.57 -18.14 -24.81
N ALA A 134 -3.81 -17.71 -24.61
CA ALA A 134 -4.98 -18.60 -24.67
C ALA A 134 -5.55 -18.66 -26.11
N LYS A 135 -6.20 -19.77 -26.44
CA LYS A 135 -6.90 -19.98 -27.72
C LYS A 135 -8.26 -20.62 -27.45
N ASN A 136 -9.32 -20.06 -28.03
CA ASN A 136 -10.68 -20.60 -28.01
C ASN A 136 -11.10 -21.04 -29.42
N ALA A 137 -12.41 -21.12 -29.71
CA ALA A 137 -12.91 -21.48 -31.04
C ALA A 137 -12.66 -20.37 -32.08
N GLU A 138 -12.82 -19.12 -31.68
CA GLU A 138 -12.73 -17.95 -32.56
C GLU A 138 -11.29 -17.62 -32.93
N GLY A 139 -10.33 -17.91 -32.05
CA GLY A 139 -8.94 -17.63 -32.37
C GLY A 139 -8.00 -17.58 -31.17
N THR A 140 -6.87 -16.93 -31.39
CA THR A 140 -5.76 -16.89 -30.44
C THR A 140 -5.61 -15.50 -29.86
N GLY A 141 -5.68 -15.40 -28.54
CA GLY A 141 -5.54 -14.15 -27.81
C GLY A 141 -4.11 -13.60 -27.77
N LYS A 142 -3.98 -12.41 -27.17
CA LYS A 142 -2.70 -11.73 -26.95
C LYS A 142 -1.80 -12.51 -25.98
N ALA A 143 -0.49 -12.47 -26.22
CA ALA A 143 0.50 -13.17 -25.40
C ALA A 143 0.99 -12.31 -24.23
N THR A 144 1.13 -12.95 -23.06
CA THR A 144 1.86 -12.43 -21.89
C THR A 144 3.27 -13.04 -21.89
N LYS A 145 4.28 -12.28 -21.45
CA LYS A 145 5.68 -12.74 -21.35
C LYS A 145 6.22 -12.56 -19.93
N VAL A 146 7.14 -13.41 -19.52
CA VAL A 146 7.97 -13.24 -18.31
C VAL A 146 9.38 -13.76 -18.60
N SER A 147 10.39 -13.15 -17.97
CA SER A 147 11.80 -13.52 -18.11
C SER A 147 12.30 -14.14 -16.81
N PHE A 148 13.31 -15.01 -16.91
CA PHE A 148 13.99 -15.60 -15.76
C PHE A 148 15.41 -16.00 -16.17
N THR A 149 16.28 -16.27 -15.20
CA THR A 149 17.64 -16.80 -15.41
C THR A 149 17.73 -18.14 -14.70
N THR A 150 18.23 -19.18 -15.37
CA THR A 150 18.52 -20.49 -14.76
C THR A 150 19.74 -20.42 -13.85
N ASP A 151 19.81 -21.30 -12.85
CA ASP A 151 20.90 -21.29 -11.88
C ASP A 151 22.25 -21.70 -12.51
N SER A 152 23.34 -21.44 -11.81
CA SER A 152 24.71 -21.66 -12.27
C SER A 152 25.34 -23.02 -11.88
N SER A 153 24.73 -23.83 -10.98
CA SER A 153 25.23 -25.19 -10.61
C SER A 153 24.15 -26.15 -10.09
N ALA A 154 24.27 -27.44 -10.43
CA ALA A 154 23.23 -28.45 -10.17
C ALA A 154 23.19 -28.82 -8.68
N SER A 155 22.09 -28.48 -8.01
CA SER A 155 21.81 -28.96 -6.66
C SER A 155 21.28 -30.40 -6.69
N GLU A 156 22.00 -31.30 -6.00
CA GLU A 156 21.54 -32.63 -5.56
C GLU A 156 20.27 -32.50 -4.70
N PRO A 157 19.47 -33.59 -4.51
CA PRO A 157 18.21 -33.51 -3.77
C PRO A 157 18.47 -33.17 -2.31
N ASP A 158 18.25 -31.90 -1.99
CA ASP A 158 18.47 -31.32 -0.68
C ASP A 158 17.46 -31.87 0.34
N SER A 159 17.90 -32.85 1.11
CA SER A 159 17.38 -33.12 2.44
C SER A 159 17.94 -32.07 3.40
N GLY A 160 17.38 -30.86 3.36
CA GLY A 160 17.53 -29.82 4.39
C GLY A 160 18.75 -28.92 4.26
N SER A 161 18.63 -27.82 3.52
CA SER A 161 19.40 -26.58 3.72
C SER A 161 18.65 -25.37 3.12
N GLY A 162 18.46 -24.35 3.96
CA GLY A 162 17.73 -23.12 3.63
C GLY A 162 18.46 -22.20 2.65
N ASP A 163 17.73 -21.18 2.20
CA ASP A 163 18.20 -20.09 1.35
C ASP A 163 19.59 -19.57 1.81
N ASN A 164 20.61 -19.66 0.95
CA ASN A 164 21.95 -19.08 1.19
C ASN A 164 21.97 -17.54 1.24
N ASN A 165 20.79 -16.90 1.25
CA ASN A 165 20.71 -15.49 1.58
C ASN A 165 20.91 -15.34 3.10
N PRO A 166 22.02 -14.72 3.56
CA PRO A 166 22.28 -14.54 4.99
C PRO A 166 21.21 -13.69 5.69
N LEU A 167 20.39 -12.96 4.93
CA LEU A 167 19.27 -12.18 5.44
C LEU A 167 17.96 -12.98 5.57
N SER A 168 17.86 -14.17 4.99
CA SER A 168 16.63 -14.98 5.01
C SER A 168 16.03 -15.25 6.41
N PRO A 169 16.82 -15.38 7.50
CA PRO A 169 16.26 -15.50 8.85
C PRO A 169 15.50 -14.27 9.34
N TYR A 170 15.67 -13.12 8.68
CA TYR A 170 15.02 -11.85 9.00
C TYR A 170 13.82 -11.54 8.11
N PHE A 171 13.46 -12.44 7.18
CA PHE A 171 12.29 -12.23 6.33
C PHE A 171 11.02 -12.63 7.07
N ILE A 172 9.94 -11.86 6.83
CA ILE A 172 8.64 -12.14 7.41
C ILE A 172 7.64 -12.56 6.34
N THR A 173 6.66 -13.35 6.74
CA THR A 173 5.41 -13.51 5.99
C THR A 173 4.38 -12.55 6.56
N SER A 174 3.80 -11.70 5.72
CA SER A 174 2.75 -10.78 6.13
C SER A 174 1.42 -11.12 5.47
N SER A 175 0.33 -11.13 6.26
CA SER A 175 -1.02 -11.27 5.72
C SER A 175 -1.46 -10.05 4.93
N LEU A 176 -0.79 -8.89 5.09
CA LEU A 176 -1.06 -7.69 4.28
C LEU A 176 -0.81 -7.95 2.78
N CYS A 177 0.08 -8.89 2.46
CA CYS A 177 0.41 -9.29 1.10
C CYS A 177 -0.56 -10.30 0.49
N GLU A 178 -1.57 -10.76 1.25
CA GLU A 178 -2.58 -11.67 0.71
C GLU A 178 -3.46 -10.97 -0.32
N GLY A 179 -3.23 -11.28 -1.60
CA GLY A 179 -4.03 -10.72 -2.70
C GLY A 179 -3.36 -9.57 -3.44
N ALA A 180 -2.32 -8.96 -2.85
CA ALA A 180 -1.46 -7.94 -3.46
C ALA A 180 -0.20 -8.55 -4.13
N ASP A 181 0.48 -7.73 -4.93
CA ASP A 181 1.81 -8.05 -5.46
C ASP A 181 2.88 -7.34 -4.63
N CYS A 182 3.29 -7.96 -3.54
CA CYS A 182 4.28 -7.41 -2.62
C CYS A 182 5.74 -7.57 -3.09
N GLU A 183 5.97 -8.30 -4.18
CA GLU A 183 7.32 -8.50 -4.74
C GLU A 183 7.77 -7.30 -5.60
N GLN A 184 6.83 -6.41 -5.96
CA GLN A 184 7.03 -5.30 -6.90
C GLN A 184 6.28 -4.04 -6.45
N LEU A 185 6.36 -3.70 -5.17
CA LEU A 185 5.74 -2.49 -4.64
C LEU A 185 6.41 -1.25 -5.24
N PRO A 186 5.66 -0.20 -5.63
CA PRO A 186 6.27 1.03 -6.13
C PRO A 186 7.13 1.72 -5.07
N LEU A 187 8.38 2.01 -5.39
CA LEU A 187 9.30 2.76 -4.53
C LEU A 187 8.90 4.24 -4.42
N GLY A 188 9.01 4.81 -3.22
CA GLY A 188 8.60 6.16 -2.86
C GLY A 188 9.60 7.28 -3.14
N ASP A 189 10.88 6.99 -3.39
CA ASP A 189 11.98 7.98 -3.43
C ASP A 189 11.73 9.18 -4.37
N ILE A 190 11.04 8.96 -5.50
CA ILE A 190 10.72 10.00 -6.48
C ILE A 190 9.34 10.66 -6.26
N LYS A 191 8.66 10.34 -5.15
CA LYS A 191 7.27 10.73 -4.86
C LYS A 191 7.15 11.71 -3.71
N LEU A 192 8.26 12.09 -3.08
CA LEU A 192 8.35 13.23 -2.17
C LEU A 192 8.18 14.55 -2.96
N THR A 193 7.36 15.47 -2.46
CA THR A 193 7.21 16.82 -3.02
C THR A 193 7.03 17.86 -1.92
N THR A 194 7.57 19.07 -2.12
CA THR A 194 7.44 20.20 -1.19
C THR A 194 6.58 21.34 -1.75
N THR A 195 5.93 21.12 -2.90
CA THR A 195 5.21 22.18 -3.62
C THR A 195 3.71 21.98 -3.62
N THR A 196 3.23 20.83 -4.10
CA THR A 196 1.79 20.57 -4.25
C THR A 196 1.45 19.11 -4.00
N PRO A 197 0.32 18.80 -3.34
CA PRO A 197 -0.14 17.44 -3.16
C PRO A 197 -0.59 16.80 -4.47
N ALA A 198 -0.42 15.48 -4.58
CA ALA A 198 -0.85 14.68 -5.72
C ALA A 198 -1.10 13.23 -5.29
N VAL A 199 -2.00 12.54 -6.00
CA VAL A 199 -2.32 11.13 -5.74
C VAL A 199 -1.05 10.28 -5.76
N GLY A 200 -0.85 9.49 -4.70
CA GLY A 200 0.30 8.62 -4.53
C GLY A 200 1.63 9.35 -4.28
N LYS A 201 1.60 10.64 -3.96
CA LYS A 201 2.77 11.42 -3.52
C LYS A 201 2.61 11.87 -2.08
N MET A 202 3.73 12.23 -1.45
CA MET A 202 3.73 12.81 -0.12
C MET A 202 4.13 14.29 -0.22
N TYR A 203 3.24 15.17 0.24
CA TYR A 203 3.48 16.60 0.32
C TYR A 203 4.12 16.96 1.67
N ALA A 204 5.43 17.22 1.66
CA ALA A 204 6.23 17.51 2.84
C ALA A 204 6.40 19.02 3.07
N CYS A 205 6.51 19.41 4.34
CA CYS A 205 6.83 20.79 4.68
C CYS A 205 8.30 21.14 4.40
N GLN A 206 9.15 20.13 4.31
CA GLN A 206 10.59 20.25 4.14
C GLN A 206 11.06 19.16 3.16
N ALA A 207 12.08 19.48 2.38
CA ALA A 207 12.78 18.45 1.61
C ALA A 207 13.60 17.59 2.57
N GLY A 208 13.87 16.34 2.16
CA GLY A 208 14.85 15.50 2.86
C GLY A 208 16.25 16.12 2.81
N ASN A 209 17.11 15.70 3.73
CA ASN A 209 18.51 16.09 3.79
C ASN A 209 19.39 14.94 3.27
N PRO A 210 19.88 14.97 2.02
CA PRO A 210 20.68 13.87 1.45
C PRO A 210 21.98 13.56 2.22
N SER A 211 22.43 14.49 3.08
CA SER A 211 23.62 14.30 3.93
C SER A 211 23.29 13.70 5.31
N ALA A 212 22.02 13.44 5.62
CA ALA A 212 21.63 12.80 6.86
C ALA A 212 22.14 11.35 6.92
N PRO A 213 22.35 10.79 8.13
CA PRO A 213 22.50 9.35 8.29
C PRO A 213 21.26 8.61 7.78
N GLY A 214 21.44 7.36 7.36
CA GLY A 214 20.40 6.49 6.79
C GLY A 214 21.05 5.23 6.21
N SER A 215 20.23 4.35 5.64
CA SER A 215 20.68 3.04 5.15
C SER A 215 21.78 3.12 4.08
N GLU A 216 22.66 2.13 4.06
CA GLU A 216 23.69 1.93 3.04
C GLU A 216 23.04 1.31 1.80
N THR A 217 22.69 2.16 0.83
CA THR A 217 21.99 1.75 -0.41
C THR A 217 22.68 0.60 -1.15
N SER A 218 24.02 0.51 -1.10
CA SER A 218 24.77 -0.57 -1.75
C SER A 218 24.60 -1.94 -1.08
N ALA A 219 24.12 -1.98 0.18
CA ALA A 219 23.83 -3.19 0.93
C ALA A 219 22.35 -3.63 0.79
N ILE A 220 21.49 -2.79 0.22
CA ILE A 220 20.08 -3.10 0.01
C ILE A 220 19.91 -4.02 -1.20
N THR A 221 19.27 -5.17 -0.97
CA THR A 221 19.10 -6.22 -2.01
C THR A 221 17.66 -6.43 -2.46
N TRP A 222 16.69 -5.80 -1.79
CA TRP A 222 15.26 -5.94 -2.08
C TRP A 222 14.68 -4.73 -2.82
N ILE A 223 15.45 -3.66 -3.02
CA ILE A 223 15.06 -2.52 -3.85
C ILE A 223 15.68 -2.67 -5.24
N ASP A 224 14.83 -2.55 -6.26
CA ASP A 224 15.22 -2.41 -7.65
C ASP A 224 15.13 -0.92 -8.04
N PHE A 225 16.25 -0.22 -7.87
CA PHE A 225 16.37 1.21 -8.14
C PHE A 225 16.13 1.56 -9.62
N ASP A 226 16.52 0.68 -10.54
CA ASP A 226 16.32 0.90 -11.98
C ASP A 226 14.83 0.88 -12.35
N ASN A 227 14.06 0.00 -11.71
CA ASN A 227 12.63 -0.14 -11.97
C ASN A 227 11.74 0.65 -10.99
N ASN A 228 12.32 1.34 -10.01
CA ASN A 228 11.61 2.07 -8.95
C ASN A 228 10.58 1.17 -8.22
N THR A 229 11.02 -0.03 -7.85
CA THR A 229 10.20 -0.98 -7.10
C THR A 229 10.97 -1.61 -5.96
N TRP A 230 10.27 -2.15 -4.98
CA TRP A 230 10.87 -2.92 -3.89
C TRP A 230 10.04 -4.15 -3.53
N ASP A 231 10.72 -5.15 -2.99
CA ASP A 231 10.15 -6.44 -2.61
C ASP A 231 10.01 -6.53 -1.09
N PHE A 232 8.77 -6.38 -0.61
CA PHE A 232 8.45 -6.50 0.81
C PHE A 232 8.82 -7.89 1.37
N THR A 233 8.69 -8.93 0.55
CA THR A 233 8.86 -10.33 0.99
C THR A 233 10.33 -10.73 1.15
N ASN A 234 11.23 -9.98 0.53
CA ASN A 234 12.68 -10.13 0.65
C ASN A 234 13.33 -9.00 1.47
N LYS A 235 12.54 -8.06 2.01
CA LYS A 235 13.04 -7.07 2.96
C LYS A 235 13.32 -7.75 4.31
N PRO A 236 14.49 -7.53 4.94
CA PRO A 236 14.78 -8.01 6.28
C PRO A 236 14.14 -7.12 7.36
N TRP A 237 13.79 -7.74 8.48
CA TRP A 237 13.10 -7.15 9.62
C TRP A 237 13.82 -7.52 10.92
N LEU A 238 13.94 -6.58 11.85
CA LEU A 238 14.52 -6.86 13.16
C LEU A 238 13.61 -7.85 13.94
N PRO A 239 14.14 -8.99 14.46
CA PRO A 239 13.34 -9.99 15.15
C PRO A 239 12.59 -9.46 16.36
N ALA A 240 11.54 -10.18 16.80
CA ALA A 240 10.79 -9.84 18.00
C ALA A 240 11.68 -9.82 19.26
N GLY A 241 11.44 -8.83 20.12
CA GLY A 241 12.15 -8.64 21.38
C GLY A 241 11.29 -8.90 22.61
N SER A 242 11.85 -8.56 23.77
CA SER A 242 11.12 -8.54 25.04
C SER A 242 10.03 -7.47 25.01
N ALA A 243 8.86 -7.80 25.52
CA ALA A 243 7.73 -6.88 25.49
C ALA A 243 8.00 -5.59 26.28
N MET A 244 7.65 -4.45 25.68
CA MET A 244 7.69 -3.14 26.33
C MET A 244 6.32 -2.49 26.26
N THR A 245 5.53 -2.69 27.30
CA THR A 245 4.13 -2.23 27.37
C THR A 245 4.05 -0.72 27.50
N GLY A 246 3.43 -0.08 26.52
CA GLY A 246 3.06 1.33 26.58
C GLY A 246 1.65 1.59 27.08
N SER A 247 1.21 2.83 26.95
CA SER A 247 -0.14 3.27 27.27
C SER A 247 -0.73 4.11 26.14
N TYR A 248 -2.06 4.05 26.02
CA TYR A 248 -2.85 4.91 25.16
C TYR A 248 -4.09 5.33 25.93
N GLY A 249 -4.33 6.64 25.99
CA GLY A 249 -5.54 7.23 26.55
C GLY A 249 -6.15 8.18 25.54
N GLN A 250 -7.48 8.16 25.41
CA GLN A 250 -8.19 9.19 24.67
C GLN A 250 -9.40 9.68 25.44
N SER A 251 -9.72 10.95 25.30
CA SER A 251 -10.96 11.55 25.78
C SER A 251 -11.45 12.60 24.79
N VAL A 252 -12.76 12.81 24.74
CA VAL A 252 -13.38 13.86 23.93
C VAL A 252 -14.14 14.81 24.85
N ASN A 253 -13.79 16.08 24.83
CA ASN A 253 -14.43 17.13 25.60
C ASN A 253 -14.47 18.43 24.79
N GLY A 254 -15.61 19.11 24.77
CA GLY A 254 -15.73 20.44 24.16
C GLY A 254 -15.38 20.51 22.67
N GLY A 255 -15.55 19.41 21.92
CA GLY A 255 -15.19 19.34 20.49
C GLY A 255 -13.72 19.03 20.22
N SER A 256 -12.90 18.85 21.25
CA SER A 256 -11.50 18.41 21.14
C SER A 256 -11.35 16.96 21.59
N ARG A 257 -10.48 16.23 20.89
CA ARG A 257 -9.99 14.92 21.27
C ARG A 257 -8.59 15.07 21.85
N THR A 258 -8.44 14.75 23.12
CA THR A 258 -7.13 14.69 23.78
C THR A 258 -6.66 13.25 23.82
N ILE A 259 -5.47 13.00 23.28
CA ILE A 259 -4.82 11.70 23.22
C ILE A 259 -3.51 11.77 24.01
N THR A 260 -3.33 10.87 24.96
CA THR A 260 -2.07 10.69 25.68
C THR A 260 -1.47 9.32 25.39
N SER A 261 -0.14 9.24 25.32
CA SER A 261 0.55 7.98 25.14
C SER A 261 1.97 8.01 25.67
N THR A 262 2.52 6.82 25.93
CA THR A 262 3.95 6.63 26.18
C THR A 262 4.77 6.37 24.91
N GLY A 263 4.18 6.42 23.70
CA GLY A 263 4.87 6.19 22.42
C GLY A 263 5.24 4.72 22.15
N LEU A 264 4.95 3.83 23.10
CA LEU A 264 5.13 2.39 22.99
C LEU A 264 3.77 1.69 22.81
N PRO A 265 3.73 0.52 22.15
CA PRO A 265 2.48 -0.18 21.89
C PRO A 265 1.88 -0.74 23.19
N THR A 266 0.57 -0.57 23.35
CA THR A 266 -0.18 -1.08 24.52
C THR A 266 -0.14 -2.60 24.66
N GLY A 267 -0.02 -3.34 23.55
CA GLY A 267 0.18 -4.80 23.58
C GLY A 267 1.63 -5.23 23.87
N GLY A 268 2.56 -4.27 23.95
CA GLY A 268 3.98 -4.50 24.25
C GLY A 268 4.80 -5.11 23.13
N GLN A 269 4.22 -5.38 21.96
CA GLN A 269 4.92 -5.99 20.83
C GLN A 269 5.95 -5.03 20.22
N ILE A 270 7.23 -5.34 20.38
CA ILE A 270 8.34 -4.55 19.84
C ILE A 270 9.52 -5.45 19.46
N GLY A 271 10.38 -4.97 18.57
CA GLY A 271 11.61 -5.65 18.16
C GLY A 271 12.66 -5.81 19.25
N ASN A 272 13.65 -6.66 18.97
CA ASN A 272 14.80 -6.89 19.84
C ASN A 272 15.87 -5.81 19.65
N TRP A 273 15.57 -4.61 20.15
CA TRP A 273 16.46 -3.45 20.11
C TRP A 273 17.52 -3.52 21.23
N PRO A 274 18.73 -2.95 21.03
CA PRO A 274 19.20 -2.25 19.83
C PRO A 274 19.55 -3.19 18.68
N MET A 275 19.33 -2.71 17.44
CA MET A 275 19.69 -3.44 16.22
C MET A 275 21.20 -3.70 16.11
N THR A 276 22.05 -2.92 16.80
CA THR A 276 23.51 -3.08 16.82
C THR A 276 23.99 -4.47 17.28
N GLN A 277 23.11 -5.28 17.86
CA GLN A 277 23.36 -6.69 18.19
C GLN A 277 23.28 -7.63 16.97
N TYR A 278 22.85 -7.13 15.81
CA TYR A 278 22.65 -7.87 14.57
C TYR A 278 23.59 -7.33 13.48
N PRO A 279 24.83 -7.85 13.34
CA PRO A 279 25.82 -7.28 12.43
C PRO A 279 25.37 -7.20 10.97
N LEU A 280 24.58 -8.17 10.49
CA LEU A 280 24.06 -8.18 9.13
C LEU A 280 23.06 -7.05 8.87
N LEU A 281 22.16 -6.80 9.82
CA LEU A 281 21.20 -5.69 9.74
C LEU A 281 21.90 -4.34 9.94
N THR A 282 22.82 -4.28 10.90
CA THR A 282 23.61 -3.08 11.23
C THR A 282 24.47 -2.60 10.06
N ALA A 283 24.97 -3.53 9.24
CA ALA A 283 25.73 -3.19 8.04
C ALA A 283 24.88 -2.54 6.94
N ILE A 284 23.55 -2.74 6.98
CA ILE A 284 22.60 -2.14 6.03
C ILE A 284 22.05 -0.83 6.59
N ASP A 285 21.63 -0.83 7.85
CA ASP A 285 21.10 0.32 8.55
C ASP A 285 21.79 0.40 9.91
N ALA A 286 22.49 1.50 10.18
CA ALA A 286 23.33 1.65 11.37
C ALA A 286 22.59 2.31 12.56
N ASN A 287 21.25 2.28 12.58
CA ASN A 287 20.45 2.89 13.65
C ASN A 287 20.84 2.35 15.05
N PRO A 288 21.40 3.20 15.96
CA PRO A 288 21.83 2.78 17.29
C PRO A 288 20.72 2.88 18.35
N GLY A 289 19.50 3.26 17.95
CA GLY A 289 18.41 3.58 18.86
C GLY A 289 17.94 2.41 19.72
N VAL A 290 17.42 2.76 20.90
CA VAL A 290 16.80 1.83 21.86
C VAL A 290 15.49 2.46 22.31
N PRO A 291 14.33 1.87 21.97
CA PRO A 291 13.04 2.40 22.36
C PRO A 291 12.92 2.60 23.87
N ALA A 292 12.37 3.75 24.28
CA ALA A 292 11.97 4.02 25.66
C ALA A 292 10.61 4.72 25.68
N ALA A 293 9.92 4.64 26.82
CA ALA A 293 8.65 5.32 27.01
C ALA A 293 8.83 6.85 27.00
N GLN A 294 8.05 7.54 26.18
CA GLN A 294 8.03 9.00 26.03
C GLN A 294 6.61 9.54 26.24
N ASN A 295 6.44 10.61 27.01
CA ASN A 295 5.11 11.19 27.21
C ASN A 295 4.70 12.03 26.00
N HIS A 296 3.72 11.56 25.25
CA HIS A 296 3.04 12.29 24.19
C HIS A 296 1.67 12.78 24.64
N SER A 297 1.29 13.98 24.23
CA SER A 297 -0.04 14.55 24.42
C SER A 297 -0.44 15.34 23.18
N PHE A 298 -1.51 14.92 22.52
CA PHE A 298 -2.07 15.56 21.33
C PHE A 298 -3.47 16.07 21.65
N THR A 299 -3.82 17.27 21.21
CA THR A 299 -5.19 17.81 21.31
C THR A 299 -5.66 18.20 19.92
N ILE A 300 -6.36 17.28 19.26
CA ILE A 300 -6.84 17.41 17.88
C ILE A 300 -8.36 17.69 17.84
N PRO A 301 -8.92 18.24 16.75
CA PRO A 301 -10.36 18.36 16.60
C PRO A 301 -11.05 17.00 16.69
N ALA A 302 -12.12 16.87 17.47
CA ALA A 302 -12.93 15.65 17.51
C ALA A 302 -13.88 15.53 16.31
N SER A 303 -14.17 16.66 15.66
CA SER A 303 -14.95 16.78 14.43
C SER A 303 -14.21 17.74 13.50
N PRO A 304 -13.20 17.24 12.77
CA PRO A 304 -12.39 18.06 11.89
C PRO A 304 -13.21 18.61 10.72
N THR A 305 -12.77 19.74 10.16
CA THR A 305 -13.34 20.33 8.95
C THR A 305 -12.26 20.45 7.89
N PRO A 306 -12.59 20.35 6.59
CA PRO A 306 -11.60 20.51 5.53
C PRO A 306 -10.96 21.90 5.59
N ALA A 307 -9.63 21.96 5.44
CA ALA A 307 -8.93 23.21 5.27
C ALA A 307 -9.17 23.77 3.84
N ALA A 308 -8.97 25.08 3.66
CA ALA A 308 -9.08 25.72 2.35
C ALA A 308 -8.07 25.18 1.33
N SER A 309 -6.92 24.69 1.81
CA SER A 309 -5.88 24.03 1.02
C SER A 309 -5.26 22.91 1.84
N PRO A 310 -4.82 21.81 1.22
CA PRO A 310 -4.11 20.75 1.93
C PRO A 310 -2.85 21.26 2.66
N GLY A 311 -2.65 20.77 3.88
CA GLY A 311 -1.45 21.03 4.68
C GLY A 311 -0.33 20.04 4.36
N CYS A 312 0.91 20.50 4.44
CA CYS A 312 2.08 19.65 4.30
C CYS A 312 2.32 18.78 5.55
N LEU A 313 3.02 17.66 5.39
CA LEU A 313 3.41 16.75 6.46
C LEU A 313 4.80 17.11 7.00
N SER A 314 4.95 17.16 8.32
CA SER A 314 6.24 17.36 8.99
C SER A 314 7.04 16.05 9.05
N MET A 315 8.35 16.11 9.35
CA MET A 315 9.24 14.93 9.47
C MET A 315 9.00 14.08 10.72
N GLY A 316 8.20 14.57 11.67
CA GLY A 316 7.87 13.86 12.91
C GLY A 316 6.50 13.22 12.84
N ALA A 317 5.84 13.13 14.01
CA ALA A 317 4.50 12.58 14.11
C ALA A 317 3.50 13.36 13.23
N ILE A 318 2.76 12.62 12.42
CA ILE A 318 1.64 13.12 11.60
C ILE A 318 0.31 12.47 11.99
N ALA A 319 0.37 11.35 12.72
CA ALA A 319 -0.76 10.66 13.28
C ALA A 319 -0.33 9.90 14.55
N ILE A 320 -1.33 9.40 15.30
CA ILE A 320 -1.12 8.50 16.42
C ILE A 320 -2.01 7.27 16.27
N GLY A 321 -1.41 6.08 16.37
CA GLY A 321 -2.12 4.81 16.37
C GLY A 321 -2.93 4.61 17.65
N THR A 322 -4.04 3.88 17.56
CA THR A 322 -4.86 3.51 18.73
C THR A 322 -4.15 2.56 19.70
N ASN A 323 -3.00 2.00 19.29
CA ASN A 323 -2.10 1.26 20.17
C ASN A 323 -1.09 2.15 20.94
N GLY A 324 -1.05 3.47 20.71
CA GLY A 324 -0.16 4.40 21.39
C GLY A 324 1.10 4.81 20.61
N VAL A 325 1.46 4.09 19.54
CA VAL A 325 2.66 4.43 18.77
C VAL A 325 2.36 5.58 17.82
N VAL A 326 3.26 6.57 17.77
CA VAL A 326 3.16 7.68 16.82
C VAL A 326 3.51 7.21 15.41
N ILE A 327 2.83 7.78 14.42
CA ILE A 327 3.03 7.47 13.01
C ILE A 327 3.67 8.71 12.37
N TYR A 328 4.86 8.53 11.82
CA TYR A 328 5.61 9.53 11.08
C TYR A 328 5.20 9.49 9.60
N ASN A 329 5.67 10.49 8.84
CA ASN A 329 5.42 10.53 7.41
C ASN A 329 6.15 9.40 6.66
N ALA A 330 5.97 9.28 5.34
CA ALA A 330 6.47 8.14 4.58
C ALA A 330 7.99 8.13 4.32
N VAL A 331 8.74 9.14 4.77
CA VAL A 331 10.15 9.33 4.41
C VAL A 331 11.07 9.38 5.63
N ASP A 332 12.32 8.97 5.41
CA ASP A 332 13.39 9.10 6.39
C ASP A 332 14.00 10.50 6.38
N ALA A 333 15.03 10.74 7.20
CA ALA A 333 15.71 12.04 7.26
C ALA A 333 16.36 12.47 5.92
N ARG A 334 16.68 11.53 5.02
CA ARG A 334 17.20 11.81 3.67
C ARG A 334 16.12 12.16 2.67
N GLY A 335 14.87 11.83 2.99
CA GLY A 335 13.72 11.94 2.09
C GLY A 335 13.47 10.67 1.27
N ASP A 336 14.18 9.58 1.58
CA ASP A 336 14.02 8.28 0.95
C ASP A 336 12.78 7.57 1.52
N ASP A 337 12.23 6.60 0.80
CA ASP A 337 11.09 5.79 1.28
C ASP A 337 11.48 4.98 2.53
N ALA A 338 11.12 5.49 3.71
CA ALA A 338 11.53 4.90 4.99
C ALA A 338 11.14 3.43 5.12
N VAL A 339 9.93 3.08 4.67
CA VAL A 339 9.42 1.69 4.76
C VAL A 339 10.25 0.75 3.90
N ALA A 340 10.70 1.21 2.72
CA ALA A 340 11.55 0.45 1.83
C ALA A 340 13.01 0.43 2.28
N HIS A 341 13.58 1.55 2.72
CA HIS A 341 15.03 1.69 2.98
C HIS A 341 15.45 1.30 4.40
N GLU A 342 14.70 1.68 5.43
CA GLU A 342 15.10 1.50 6.83
C GLU A 342 14.76 0.10 7.35
N ILE A 343 15.57 -0.41 8.28
CA ILE A 343 15.28 -1.66 8.97
C ILE A 343 14.33 -1.37 10.13
N VAL A 344 13.11 -1.87 9.99
CA VAL A 344 12.09 -1.86 11.04
C VAL A 344 11.98 -3.25 11.68
N ASP A 345 11.39 -3.31 12.86
CA ASP A 345 11.11 -4.58 13.51
C ASP A 345 9.91 -5.31 12.94
N VAL A 346 9.76 -6.59 13.27
CA VAL A 346 8.64 -7.43 12.83
C VAL A 346 7.24 -6.91 13.19
N TYR A 347 7.14 -5.87 14.02
CA TYR A 347 5.89 -5.18 14.36
C TYR A 347 5.75 -3.82 13.66
N GLY A 348 6.62 -3.52 12.71
CA GLY A 348 6.53 -2.42 11.76
C GLY A 348 7.14 -1.10 12.21
N GLY A 349 7.78 -1.04 13.39
CA GLY A 349 8.34 0.20 13.91
C GLY A 349 9.84 0.16 14.12
N HIS A 350 10.40 1.34 14.37
CA HIS A 350 11.80 1.53 14.73
C HIS A 350 12.00 2.80 15.58
N PRO A 351 13.10 2.92 16.33
CA PRO A 351 13.40 4.10 17.13
C PRO A 351 14.19 5.15 16.34
N ALA A 352 13.83 6.43 16.52
CA ALA A 352 14.77 7.52 16.36
C ALA A 352 15.31 7.88 17.76
N GLN A 353 16.57 7.54 18.04
CA GLN A 353 17.12 7.55 19.41
C GLN A 353 16.30 6.64 20.35
N ASP A 354 15.44 7.21 21.17
CA ASP A 354 14.55 6.49 22.08
C ASP A 354 13.07 6.51 21.64
N GLN A 355 12.74 7.25 20.57
CA GLN A 355 11.38 7.46 20.10
C GLN A 355 10.96 6.39 19.10
N TYR A 356 10.24 5.37 19.57
CA TYR A 356 9.65 4.34 18.70
C TYR A 356 8.47 4.89 17.90
N HIS A 357 8.47 4.63 16.59
CA HIS A 357 7.45 5.13 15.69
C HIS A 357 7.24 4.20 14.50
N TYR A 358 6.16 4.45 13.77
CA TYR A 358 5.81 3.78 12.52
C TYR A 358 5.92 4.74 11.33
N HIS A 359 6.22 4.24 10.13
CA HIS A 359 6.03 4.96 8.86
C HIS A 359 4.82 4.44 8.07
N PHE A 360 4.24 3.31 8.50
CA PHE A 360 3.08 2.65 7.91
C PHE A 360 2.26 1.98 9.02
N VAL A 361 0.99 1.66 8.77
CA VAL A 361 0.17 0.95 9.77
C VAL A 361 0.67 -0.48 9.90
N SER A 362 1.13 -0.89 11.08
CA SER A 362 1.63 -2.26 11.24
C SER A 362 0.53 -3.31 11.06
N GLU A 363 0.94 -4.50 10.61
CA GLU A 363 0.02 -5.64 10.49
C GLU A 363 -0.63 -6.01 11.83
N GLN A 364 0.11 -5.86 12.93
CA GLN A 364 -0.41 -6.11 14.28
C GLN A 364 -1.51 -5.09 14.64
N LEU A 365 -1.29 -3.81 14.36
CA LEU A 365 -2.30 -2.76 14.60
C LEU A 365 -3.56 -2.97 13.76
N GLU A 366 -3.44 -3.40 12.50
CA GLU A 366 -4.59 -3.82 11.68
C GLU A 366 -5.34 -4.99 12.30
N LYS A 367 -4.62 -6.04 12.74
CA LYS A 367 -5.24 -7.25 13.32
C LYS A 367 -5.94 -6.98 14.66
N ASP A 368 -5.36 -6.12 15.48
CA ASP A 368 -5.91 -5.75 16.79
C ASP A 368 -7.10 -4.78 16.67
N THR A 369 -7.30 -4.20 15.49
CA THR A 369 -8.40 -3.28 15.23
C THR A 369 -9.60 -4.02 14.63
N ALA A 370 -10.73 -3.99 15.34
CA ALA A 370 -11.97 -4.61 14.86
C ALA A 370 -12.46 -3.95 13.55
N ARG A 371 -12.79 -4.79 12.57
CA ARG A 371 -13.42 -4.35 11.32
C ARG A 371 -14.87 -3.93 11.54
N LEU A 372 -15.36 -3.06 10.66
CA LEU A 372 -16.77 -2.72 10.55
C LEU A 372 -17.57 -3.91 9.98
N ALA A 373 -18.89 -3.85 10.12
CA ALA A 373 -19.78 -4.95 9.76
C ALA A 373 -19.73 -5.36 8.28
N ASP A 374 -19.36 -4.43 7.39
CA ASP A 374 -19.21 -4.66 5.95
C ASP A 374 -17.81 -5.11 5.55
N GLY A 375 -16.92 -5.35 6.51
CA GLY A 375 -15.54 -5.78 6.28
C GLY A 375 -14.54 -4.63 6.08
N HIS A 376 -14.99 -3.38 6.09
CA HIS A 376 -14.10 -2.22 6.14
C HIS A 376 -13.22 -2.29 7.39
N SER A 377 -11.95 -1.89 7.30
CA SER A 377 -11.08 -1.78 8.48
C SER A 377 -11.70 -0.84 9.51
N GLY A 378 -11.34 -1.01 10.78
CA GLY A 378 -11.69 -0.04 11.82
C GLY A 378 -10.72 1.15 11.84
N ILE A 379 -10.94 2.06 12.78
CA ILE A 379 -10.04 3.20 13.04
C ILE A 379 -8.78 2.67 13.72
N VAL A 380 -7.65 2.72 13.00
CA VAL A 380 -6.34 2.32 13.50
C VAL A 380 -5.57 3.49 14.13
N GLY A 381 -6.00 4.73 13.89
CA GLY A 381 -5.38 5.93 14.46
C GLY A 381 -6.12 7.21 14.13
N TYR A 382 -5.54 8.34 14.55
CA TYR A 382 -6.02 9.68 14.19
C TYR A 382 -4.86 10.53 13.67
N ALA A 383 -5.08 11.21 12.55
CA ALA A 383 -4.17 12.22 12.04
C ALA A 383 -4.16 13.48 12.91
N LEU A 384 -3.07 14.25 12.86
CA LEU A 384 -2.94 15.49 13.65
C LEU A 384 -3.86 16.63 13.18
N ASP A 385 -4.56 16.47 12.06
CA ASP A 385 -5.66 17.34 11.64
C ASP A 385 -7.05 16.91 12.17
N GLY A 386 -7.11 15.83 12.94
CA GLY A 386 -8.30 15.31 13.60
C GLY A 386 -9.05 14.23 12.82
N TYR A 387 -8.74 13.99 11.55
CA TYR A 387 -9.42 12.96 10.77
C TYR A 387 -8.98 11.55 11.19
N PRO A 388 -9.91 10.58 11.21
CA PRO A 388 -9.56 9.20 11.50
C PRO A 388 -8.70 8.60 10.38
N LEU A 389 -7.75 7.75 10.78
CA LEU A 389 -6.98 6.87 9.91
C LEU A 389 -7.55 5.46 10.05
N TYR A 390 -8.00 4.92 8.93
CA TYR A 390 -8.49 3.55 8.81
C TYR A 390 -7.40 2.63 8.29
N GLY A 391 -7.57 1.34 8.57
CA GLY A 391 -6.66 0.30 8.13
C GLY A 391 -6.68 0.02 6.62
N TYR A 392 -6.23 -1.17 6.22
CA TYR A 392 -5.92 -1.50 4.82
C TYR A 392 -7.13 -1.78 3.91
N TYR A 393 -8.32 -1.96 4.48
CA TYR A 393 -9.48 -2.48 3.75
C TYR A 393 -10.65 -1.49 3.76
N GLY A 394 -11.25 -1.27 2.59
CA GLY A 394 -12.51 -0.56 2.42
C GLY A 394 -13.72 -1.50 2.48
N SER A 395 -14.87 -1.01 2.02
CA SER A 395 -16.14 -1.77 2.06
C SER A 395 -16.02 -3.12 1.36
N GLY A 396 -16.61 -4.16 1.94
CA GLY A 396 -16.54 -5.54 1.44
C GLY A 396 -15.22 -6.24 1.77
N GLY A 397 -14.34 -5.63 2.57
CA GLY A 397 -13.00 -6.18 2.85
C GLY A 397 -12.06 -6.11 1.65
N VAL A 398 -12.29 -5.15 0.75
CA VAL A 398 -11.44 -4.91 -0.42
C VAL A 398 -10.23 -4.08 0.00
N GLN A 399 -9.03 -4.56 -0.31
CA GLN A 399 -7.80 -3.84 0.01
C GLN A 399 -7.69 -2.53 -0.77
N MET A 400 -7.39 -1.45 -0.06
CA MET A 400 -7.29 -0.10 -0.60
C MET A 400 -6.01 0.10 -1.40
N THR A 401 -6.11 0.88 -2.47
CA THR A 401 -4.99 1.28 -3.32
C THR A 401 -5.02 2.79 -3.59
N ASN A 402 -3.92 3.35 -4.11
CA ASN A 402 -3.87 4.78 -4.43
C ASN A 402 -4.93 5.22 -5.46
N SER A 403 -5.47 4.31 -6.28
CA SER A 403 -6.56 4.67 -7.21
C SER A 403 -7.91 4.86 -6.53
N ASP A 404 -8.05 4.40 -5.29
CA ASP A 404 -9.28 4.52 -4.49
C ASP A 404 -9.26 5.77 -3.57
N LEU A 405 -8.15 6.53 -3.60
CA LEU A 405 -7.85 7.61 -2.67
C LEU A 405 -7.53 8.92 -3.40
N ASP A 406 -7.75 10.03 -2.70
CA ASP A 406 -7.51 11.37 -3.18
C ASP A 406 -6.05 11.82 -3.04
N VAL A 407 -5.78 13.11 -3.30
CA VAL A 407 -4.42 13.68 -3.24
C VAL A 407 -3.79 13.67 -1.84
N CYS A 408 -4.60 13.58 -0.78
CA CYS A 408 -4.14 13.46 0.59
C CYS A 408 -4.19 12.03 1.12
N HIS A 409 -4.46 11.07 0.24
CA HIS A 409 -4.51 9.64 0.56
C HIS A 409 -5.67 9.26 1.49
N GLY A 410 -6.79 9.99 1.35
CA GLY A 410 -8.06 9.66 1.98
C GLY A 410 -9.21 9.72 0.98
N HIS A 411 -10.45 9.62 1.46
CA HIS A 411 -11.64 9.88 0.65
C HIS A 411 -12.85 10.21 1.54
N ASP A 412 -13.90 10.78 0.94
CA ASP A 412 -15.23 10.86 1.53
C ASP A 412 -16.00 9.55 1.32
N HIS A 413 -16.56 8.97 2.39
CA HIS A 413 -17.29 7.70 2.32
C HIS A 413 -18.58 7.73 3.12
N GLY A 414 -19.68 8.13 2.46
CA GLY A 414 -21.02 8.05 3.04
C GLY A 414 -21.12 8.69 4.43
N SER A 415 -21.66 7.94 5.40
CA SER A 415 -21.81 8.40 6.79
C SER A 415 -20.52 8.37 7.62
N LEU A 416 -19.46 7.71 7.14
CA LEU A 416 -18.15 7.76 7.81
C LEU A 416 -17.48 9.13 7.61
N GLY A 417 -17.90 9.89 6.60
CA GLY A 417 -17.28 11.15 6.22
C GLY A 417 -15.90 10.95 5.62
N TYR A 418 -15.13 12.04 5.56
CA TYR A 418 -13.74 11.99 5.10
C TYR A 418 -12.86 11.23 6.09
N HIS A 419 -12.01 10.35 5.59
CA HIS A 419 -11.01 9.66 6.38
C HIS A 419 -9.82 9.20 5.54
N TYR A 420 -8.69 8.96 6.21
CA TYR A 420 -7.48 8.41 5.57
C TYR A 420 -7.50 6.89 5.60
N HIS A 421 -6.71 6.27 4.73
CA HIS A 421 -6.53 4.82 4.69
C HIS A 421 -5.06 4.43 4.71
N ALA A 422 -4.76 3.30 5.35
CA ALA A 422 -3.51 2.60 5.15
C ALA A 422 -3.50 1.90 3.78
N THR A 423 -2.35 1.86 3.12
CA THR A 423 -2.14 1.11 1.87
C THR A 423 -0.77 0.47 1.81
N LEU A 424 -0.61 -0.57 1.00
CA LEU A 424 0.72 -1.17 0.73
C LEU A 424 1.62 -0.31 -0.17
N SER A 425 1.05 0.67 -0.87
CA SER A 425 1.81 1.57 -1.74
C SER A 425 2.10 2.89 -1.01
N TYR A 426 3.26 3.48 -1.30
CA TYR A 426 3.61 4.84 -0.89
C TYR A 426 2.46 5.84 -1.21
N PRO A 427 2.13 6.79 -0.31
CA PRO A 427 2.78 7.13 0.98
C PRO A 427 2.34 6.28 2.20
N TYR A 428 1.70 5.13 2.00
CA TYR A 428 1.27 4.18 3.04
C TYR A 428 0.16 4.66 4.00
N THR A 429 0.12 5.95 4.34
CA THR A 429 -0.88 6.56 5.24
C THR A 429 -1.39 7.90 4.73
N LEU A 430 -0.76 9.03 5.07
CA LEU A 430 -1.19 10.36 4.62
C LEU A 430 -0.31 10.85 3.47
N GLY A 431 -0.93 11.45 2.45
CA GLY A 431 -0.23 12.23 1.43
C GLY A 431 -0.13 13.72 1.77
N CYS A 432 -1.12 14.24 2.50
CA CYS A 432 -1.17 15.59 3.07
C CYS A 432 -2.22 15.63 4.20
N PHE A 433 -2.27 16.73 4.95
CA PHE A 433 -3.41 17.02 5.81
C PHE A 433 -4.56 17.61 4.99
N ARG A 434 -5.75 17.04 5.15
CA ARG A 434 -7.03 17.49 4.60
C ARG A 434 -7.63 18.59 5.47
N GLY A 435 -7.49 18.46 6.78
CA GLY A 435 -7.93 19.45 7.77
C GLY A 435 -6.82 20.41 8.17
N GLN A 436 -7.14 21.27 9.14
CA GLN A 436 -6.13 22.10 9.79
C GLN A 436 -5.37 21.28 10.83
N ALA A 437 -4.13 20.92 10.52
CA ALA A 437 -3.25 20.24 11.46
C ALA A 437 -2.89 21.14 12.65
N ILE A 438 -2.76 20.53 13.83
CA ILE A 438 -2.08 21.18 14.96
C ILE A 438 -0.57 21.06 14.77
N GLY A 439 0.15 22.17 14.97
CA GLY A 439 1.60 22.27 14.80
C GLY A 439 2.38 21.91 16.06
#